data_AF-A0A945H983-F1
#
_entry.id   AF-A0A945H983-F1
#
_cell.length_a   1.000
_cell.length_b   1.000
_cell.length_c   1.000
_cell.angle_alpha   90.00
_cell.angle_beta   90.00
_cell.angle_gamma   90.00
#
_symmetry.space_group_name_H-M   'P 1'
#
loop_
_entity.id
_entity.type
_entity.pdbx_description
1 polymer ?
#
loop_
_entity_poly.entity_id
_entity_poly.type
_entity_poly.pdbx_seq_one_letter_code
_entity_poly.pdbx_strand_id
1 'polypeptide(L)'
;PNIMKGYLNTDANEAFQVLGGWYDTGDIIHVDTEGYFWVRGRAKRFAKVSGEMVSLTAVEDALAGAFPQHGEECEVAVVTLPDTEKGERLVAVTNELGLTLAEVREAVTAAGMTNLCVPRDLRVMDVLPKLGTGKMHHREVLEFVESSPD
;
A
#
# COMPACT_ATOMS: atom_id res chain seq x y z
N PRO A 1 -30.85 -9.41 -1.19
CA PRO A 1 -29.70 -8.95 -0.37
C PRO A 1 -28.38 -9.44 -0.98
N ASN A 2 -27.47 -8.50 -1.31
CA ASN A 2 -26.21 -8.74 -2.03
C ASN A 2 -24.95 -8.52 -1.16
N ILE A 3 -25.11 -8.20 0.13
CA ILE A 3 -24.00 -8.06 1.07
C ILE A 3 -23.55 -9.45 1.52
N MET A 4 -22.24 -9.67 1.62
CA MET A 4 -21.68 -10.92 2.13
C MET A 4 -22.06 -11.18 3.59
N LYS A 5 -21.98 -12.43 4.04
CA LYS A 5 -22.29 -12.81 5.43
C LYS A 5 -21.19 -12.43 6.43
N GLY A 6 -19.99 -12.19 5.94
CA GLY A 6 -18.81 -11.92 6.76
C GLY A 6 -17.52 -12.42 6.11
N TYR A 7 -16.43 -12.28 6.84
CA TYR A 7 -15.10 -12.74 6.45
C TYR A 7 -14.77 -14.11 7.05
N LEU A 8 -13.84 -14.84 6.42
CA LEU A 8 -13.30 -16.09 6.97
C LEU A 8 -12.28 -15.84 8.10
N ASN A 9 -11.53 -14.74 8.02
CA ASN A 9 -10.63 -14.31 9.09
C ASN A 9 -11.46 -13.79 10.28
N THR A 10 -11.15 -14.28 11.48
CA THR A 10 -11.91 -14.00 12.71
C THR A 10 -11.95 -12.51 13.03
N ASP A 11 -10.79 -11.87 13.12
CA ASP A 11 -10.68 -10.45 13.53
C ASP A 11 -11.39 -9.53 12.53
N ALA A 12 -11.20 -9.78 11.23
CA ALA A 12 -11.88 -9.03 10.18
C ALA A 12 -13.41 -9.25 10.22
N ASN A 13 -13.85 -10.47 10.53
CA ASN A 13 -15.27 -10.77 10.63
C ASN A 13 -15.90 -10.10 11.86
N GLU A 14 -15.24 -10.12 13.01
CA GLU A 14 -15.71 -9.42 14.21
C GLU A 14 -15.89 -7.92 13.94
N ALA A 15 -14.89 -7.29 13.30
CA ALA A 15 -14.97 -5.90 12.88
C ALA A 15 -16.12 -5.62 11.90
N PHE A 16 -16.48 -6.58 11.04
CA PHE A 16 -17.64 -6.47 10.16
C PHE A 16 -18.97 -6.62 10.90
N GLN A 17 -19.09 -7.59 11.81
CA GLN A 17 -20.36 -7.86 12.52
C GLN A 17 -20.79 -6.68 13.40
N VAL A 18 -19.84 -5.96 14.01
CA VAL A 18 -20.15 -4.79 14.85
C VAL A 18 -20.75 -3.62 14.06
N LEU A 19 -20.65 -3.62 12.73
CA LEU A 19 -21.25 -2.61 11.86
C LEU A 19 -22.77 -2.80 11.67
N GLY A 20 -23.37 -3.83 12.26
CA GLY A 20 -24.84 -3.96 12.35
C GLY A 20 -25.53 -4.08 10.99
N GLY A 21 -24.89 -4.77 10.03
CA GLY A 21 -25.42 -4.96 8.68
C GLY A 21 -24.97 -3.91 7.66
N TRP A 22 -24.25 -2.87 8.09
CA TRP A 22 -23.51 -1.99 7.18
C TRP A 22 -22.19 -2.61 6.76
N TYR A 23 -21.78 -2.35 5.52
CA TYR A 23 -20.49 -2.79 4.99
C TYR A 23 -19.61 -1.57 4.72
N ASP A 24 -18.52 -1.45 5.46
CA ASP A 24 -17.49 -0.46 5.16
C ASP A 24 -16.72 -0.90 3.92
N THR A 25 -17.05 -0.29 2.77
CA THR A 25 -16.39 -0.60 1.50
C THR A 25 -14.95 -0.07 1.45
N GLY A 26 -14.61 0.86 2.35
CA GLY A 26 -13.37 1.61 2.32
C GLY A 26 -13.30 2.65 1.19
N ASP A 27 -14.41 2.95 0.50
CA ASP A 27 -14.46 3.98 -0.55
C ASP A 27 -14.81 5.35 0.03
N ILE A 28 -14.08 6.38 -0.41
CA ILE A 28 -14.40 7.77 -0.11
C ILE A 28 -15.36 8.25 -1.19
N ILE A 29 -16.57 8.60 -0.79
CA ILE A 29 -17.65 9.01 -1.69
C ILE A 29 -17.99 10.48 -1.48
N HIS A 30 -18.23 11.20 -2.57
CA HIS A 30 -18.95 12.47 -2.57
C HIS A 30 -20.38 12.24 -3.06
N VAL A 31 -21.37 12.73 -2.32
CA VAL A 31 -22.78 12.73 -2.73
C VAL A 31 -23.17 14.16 -3.04
N ASP A 32 -23.63 14.40 -4.27
CA ASP A 32 -24.05 15.74 -4.69
C ASP A 32 -25.51 16.05 -4.29
N THR A 33 -25.96 17.26 -4.63
CA THR A 33 -27.31 17.75 -4.29
C THR A 33 -28.44 17.04 -5.04
N GLU A 34 -28.13 16.35 -6.14
CA GLU A 34 -29.09 15.57 -6.92
C GLU A 34 -29.11 14.09 -6.48
N GLY A 35 -28.23 13.70 -5.56
CA GLY A 35 -28.16 12.35 -5.00
C GLY A 35 -27.28 11.39 -5.80
N TYR A 36 -26.43 11.87 -6.70
CA TYR A 36 -25.46 11.02 -7.40
C TYR A 36 -24.21 10.80 -6.56
N PHE A 37 -23.63 9.61 -6.71
CA PHE A 37 -22.48 9.13 -5.95
C PHE A 37 -21.22 9.19 -6.81
N TRP A 38 -20.20 9.87 -6.31
CA TRP A 38 -18.90 10.03 -6.95
C TRP A 38 -17.81 9.37 -6.11
N VAL A 39 -17.15 8.34 -6.66
CA VAL A 39 -16.00 7.70 -6.00
C VAL A 39 -14.79 8.63 -6.09
N ARG A 40 -14.29 9.09 -4.95
CA ARG A 40 -13.14 10.00 -4.84
C ARG A 40 -11.83 9.27 -4.58
N GLY A 41 -11.89 8.02 -4.16
CA GLY A 41 -10.73 7.19 -3.86
C GLY A 41 -11.07 6.14 -2.82
N ARG A 42 -10.05 5.49 -2.27
CA ARG A 42 -10.19 4.56 -1.15
C ARG A 42 -9.50 5.14 0.09
N ALA A 43 -10.11 4.93 1.25
CA ALA A 43 -9.50 5.27 2.53
C ALA A 43 -8.24 4.42 2.79
N LYS A 44 -8.24 3.18 2.29
CA LYS A 44 -7.09 2.26 2.34
C LYS A 44 -6.28 2.36 1.05
N ARG A 45 -4.95 2.34 1.17
CA ARG A 45 -4.03 2.43 0.03
C ARG A 45 -3.93 1.08 -0.69
N PHE A 46 -4.44 1.04 -1.91
CA PHE A 46 -4.39 -0.12 -2.80
C PHE A 46 -3.83 0.25 -4.16
N ALA A 47 -3.08 -0.67 -4.75
CA ALA A 47 -2.70 -0.66 -6.17
C ALA A 47 -3.57 -1.65 -6.94
N LYS A 48 -3.84 -1.36 -8.21
CA LYS A 48 -4.50 -2.24 -9.16
C LYS A 48 -3.47 -2.79 -10.14
N VAL A 49 -2.88 -3.93 -9.79
CA VAL A 49 -1.80 -4.57 -10.57
C VAL A 49 -2.39 -5.76 -11.33
N SER A 50 -2.36 -5.70 -12.66
CA SER A 50 -2.92 -6.74 -13.54
C SER A 50 -4.40 -7.07 -13.25
N GLY A 51 -5.18 -6.06 -12.82
CA GLY A 51 -6.60 -6.20 -12.49
C GLY A 51 -6.88 -6.63 -11.04
N GLU A 52 -5.87 -7.06 -10.30
CA GLU A 52 -5.98 -7.47 -8.89
C GLU A 52 -5.69 -6.31 -7.94
N MET A 53 -6.32 -6.33 -6.77
CA MET A 53 -6.14 -5.32 -5.73
C MET A 53 -5.01 -5.72 -4.76
N VAL A 54 -3.92 -4.97 -4.76
CA VAL A 54 -2.76 -5.15 -3.88
C VAL A 54 -2.79 -4.10 -2.77
N SER A 55 -2.79 -4.49 -1.50
CA SER A 55 -2.74 -3.55 -0.38
C SER A 55 -1.31 -3.04 -0.18
N LEU A 56 -1.09 -1.73 -0.35
CA LEU A 56 0.23 -1.14 -0.13
C LEU A 56 0.63 -1.21 1.34
N THR A 57 -0.33 -1.00 2.25
CA THR A 57 -0.10 -1.14 3.70
C THR A 57 0.34 -2.55 4.06
N ALA A 58 -0.29 -3.59 3.51
CA ALA A 58 0.16 -4.96 3.79
C ALA A 58 1.59 -5.21 3.31
N VAL A 59 1.98 -4.68 2.13
CA VAL A 59 3.35 -4.79 1.63
C VAL A 59 4.33 -4.03 2.53
N GLU A 60 3.99 -2.82 2.98
CA GLU A 60 4.81 -2.05 3.92
C GLU A 60 4.96 -2.80 5.26
N ASP A 61 3.89 -3.38 5.80
CA ASP A 61 3.92 -4.16 7.04
C ASP A 61 4.79 -5.42 6.89
N ALA A 62 4.81 -6.05 5.71
CA ALA A 62 5.67 -7.20 5.43
C ALA A 62 7.15 -6.82 5.31
N LEU A 63 7.45 -5.60 4.90
CA LEU A 63 8.81 -5.07 4.79
C LEU A 63 9.32 -4.46 6.10
N ALA A 64 8.41 -4.05 6.99
CA ALA A 64 8.73 -3.49 8.29
C ALA A 64 9.52 -4.51 9.13
N GLY A 65 10.77 -4.17 9.45
CA GLY A 65 11.66 -5.05 10.22
C GLY A 65 12.20 -6.26 9.47
N ALA A 66 11.98 -6.36 8.15
CA ALA A 66 12.51 -7.45 7.32
C ALA A 66 14.01 -7.33 7.02
N PHE A 67 14.64 -6.22 7.43
CA PHE A 67 16.01 -5.85 7.07
C PHE A 67 16.91 -5.60 8.30
N PRO A 68 16.99 -6.52 9.28
CA PRO A 68 17.77 -6.28 10.50
C PRO A 68 19.26 -6.06 10.24
N GLN A 69 19.80 -6.57 9.12
CA GLN A 69 21.19 -6.35 8.70
C GLN A 69 21.50 -4.89 8.33
N HIS A 70 20.48 -4.10 8.03
CA HIS A 70 20.59 -2.67 7.68
C HIS A 70 20.28 -1.76 8.89
N GLY A 71 20.07 -2.33 10.08
CA GLY A 71 19.80 -1.59 11.31
C GLY A 71 18.31 -1.25 11.54
N GLU A 72 18.00 -0.80 12.75
CA GLU A 72 16.62 -0.51 13.19
C GLU A 72 16.02 0.74 12.54
N GLU A 73 16.86 1.61 11.96
CA GLU A 73 16.44 2.84 11.30
C GLU A 73 16.09 2.63 9.81
N CYS A 74 16.27 1.42 9.28
CA CYS A 74 15.90 1.09 7.90
C CYS A 74 14.37 1.12 7.75
N GLU A 75 13.88 2.08 6.97
CA GLU A 75 12.47 2.31 6.71
C GLU A 75 12.19 2.15 5.22
N VAL A 76 11.07 1.49 4.88
CA VAL A 76 10.63 1.32 3.49
C VAL A 76 9.18 1.76 3.34
N ALA A 77 8.94 2.68 2.41
CA ALA A 77 7.61 3.08 1.96
C ALA A 77 7.33 2.48 0.57
N VAL A 78 6.06 2.25 0.26
CA VAL A 78 5.66 1.70 -1.06
C VAL A 78 4.67 2.62 -1.74
N VAL A 79 5.01 3.12 -2.92
CA VAL A 79 4.09 3.93 -3.74
C VAL A 79 3.83 3.23 -5.08
N THR A 80 2.94 3.79 -5.88
CA THR A 80 2.59 3.24 -7.20
C THR A 80 2.88 4.24 -8.30
N LEU A 81 3.32 3.72 -9.44
CA LEU A 81 3.38 4.46 -10.70
C LEU A 81 2.52 3.76 -11.76
N PRO A 82 2.01 4.50 -12.76
CA PRO A 82 1.38 3.89 -13.92
C PRO A 82 2.31 2.91 -14.63
N ASP A 83 1.76 1.79 -15.09
CA ASP A 83 2.45 0.75 -15.84
C ASP A 83 1.63 0.40 -17.08
N THR A 84 2.26 0.44 -18.25
CA THR A 84 1.57 0.27 -19.55
C THR A 84 1.02 -1.15 -19.76
N GLU A 85 1.58 -2.16 -19.08
CA GLU A 85 1.17 -3.55 -19.22
C GLU A 85 0.23 -3.98 -18.10
N LYS A 86 0.49 -3.51 -16.87
CA LYS A 86 -0.18 -3.99 -15.66
C LYS A 86 -1.14 -2.99 -15.03
N GLY A 87 -1.28 -1.80 -15.61
CA GLY A 87 -2.06 -0.70 -15.04
C GLY A 87 -1.22 0.08 -14.03
N GLU A 88 -0.78 -0.57 -12.96
CA GLU A 88 0.10 0.02 -11.95
C GLU A 88 1.27 -0.92 -11.60
N ARG A 89 2.39 -0.32 -11.20
CA ARG A 89 3.54 -0.99 -10.59
C ARG A 89 3.85 -0.41 -9.22
N LEU A 90 4.29 -1.25 -8.30
CA LEU A 90 4.79 -0.84 -6.99
C LEU A 90 6.23 -0.35 -7.12
N VAL A 91 6.56 0.72 -6.40
CA VAL A 91 7.91 1.27 -6.22
C VAL A 91 8.18 1.34 -4.72
N ALA A 92 9.27 0.70 -4.28
CA ALA A 92 9.75 0.83 -2.92
C ALA A 92 10.65 2.06 -2.82
N VAL A 93 10.55 2.80 -1.72
CA VAL A 93 11.43 3.92 -1.39
C VAL A 93 11.99 3.67 -0.01
N THR A 94 13.31 3.69 0.11
CA THR A 94 14.05 3.40 1.35
C THR A 94 14.95 4.56 1.72
N ASN A 95 15.24 4.72 3.01
CA ASN A 95 16.32 5.59 3.49
C ASN A 95 17.69 4.88 3.53
N GLU A 96 17.72 3.57 3.33
CA GLU A 96 18.95 2.78 3.35
C GLU A 96 19.56 2.63 1.94
N LEU A 97 20.77 3.18 1.75
CA LEU A 97 21.49 3.14 0.47
C LEU A 97 21.96 1.73 0.09
N GLY A 98 22.26 0.89 1.07
CA GLY A 98 22.73 -0.49 0.86
C GLY A 98 21.63 -1.49 0.55
N LEU A 99 20.35 -1.13 0.73
CA LEU A 99 19.23 -2.03 0.51
C LEU A 99 19.01 -2.25 -1.00
N THR A 100 18.81 -3.50 -1.38
CA THR A 100 18.64 -3.89 -2.78
C THR A 100 17.22 -4.36 -3.09
N LEU A 101 16.82 -4.20 -4.36
CA LEU A 101 15.52 -4.71 -4.84
C LEU A 101 15.39 -6.24 -4.68
N ALA A 102 16.52 -6.97 -4.69
CA ALA A 102 16.55 -8.41 -4.46
C ALA A 102 16.14 -8.76 -3.03
N GLU A 103 16.67 -8.04 -2.03
CA GLU A 103 16.29 -8.21 -0.63
C GLU A 103 14.81 -7.88 -0.40
N VAL A 104 14.32 -6.78 -1.01
CA VAL A 104 12.90 -6.41 -0.95
C VAL A 104 12.01 -7.52 -1.52
N ARG A 105 12.38 -8.09 -2.67
CA ARG A 105 11.66 -9.22 -3.27
C ARG A 105 11.66 -10.45 -2.38
N GLU A 106 12.79 -10.77 -1.78
CA GLU A 106 12.93 -11.91 -0.87
C GLU A 106 12.03 -11.73 0.36
N ALA A 107 12.02 -10.55 0.97
CA ALA A 107 11.17 -10.23 2.11
C ALA A 107 9.68 -10.40 1.81
N VAL A 108 9.20 -9.85 0.68
CA VAL A 108 7.79 -10.02 0.25
C VAL A 108 7.44 -11.49 0.01
N THR A 109 8.37 -12.26 -0.57
CA THR A 109 8.17 -13.70 -0.83
C THR A 109 8.16 -14.50 0.48
N ALA A 110 9.05 -14.18 1.41
CA ALA A 110 9.14 -14.81 2.73
C ALA A 110 7.89 -14.55 3.59
N ALA A 111 7.24 -13.40 3.40
CA ALA A 111 5.95 -13.08 4.00
C ALA A 111 4.76 -13.84 3.37
N GLY A 112 5.00 -14.72 2.39
CA GLY A 112 3.97 -15.52 1.73
C GLY A 112 3.08 -14.73 0.77
N MET A 113 3.50 -13.53 0.38
CA MET A 113 2.73 -12.69 -0.53
C MET A 113 2.91 -13.12 -1.99
N THR A 114 1.93 -12.77 -2.81
CA THR A 114 1.98 -13.06 -4.24
C THR A 114 3.03 -12.21 -4.96
N ASN A 115 3.46 -12.65 -6.14
CA ASN A 115 4.39 -11.89 -6.98
C ASN A 115 3.85 -10.51 -7.44
N LEU A 116 2.54 -10.25 -7.31
CA LEU A 116 1.94 -8.94 -7.59
C LEU A 116 2.28 -7.90 -6.53
N CYS A 117 2.62 -8.35 -5.31
CA CYS A 117 3.00 -7.51 -4.18
C CYS A 117 4.45 -7.04 -4.24
N VAL A 118 5.27 -7.60 -5.13
CA VAL A 118 6.70 -7.31 -5.21
C VAL A 118 6.92 -5.97 -5.93
N PRO A 119 7.57 -4.98 -5.29
CA PRO A 119 8.00 -3.76 -5.96
C PRO A 119 8.85 -4.05 -7.20
N ARG A 120 8.66 -3.28 -8.26
CA ARG A 120 9.41 -3.40 -9.52
C ARG A 120 10.66 -2.52 -9.55
N ASP A 121 10.71 -1.54 -8.66
CA ASP A 121 11.76 -0.54 -8.55
C ASP A 121 12.02 -0.23 -7.07
N LEU A 122 13.25 0.17 -6.76
CA LEU A 122 13.69 0.59 -5.44
C LEU A 122 14.46 1.89 -5.57
N ARG A 123 14.03 2.91 -4.82
CA ARG A 123 14.66 4.22 -4.81
C ARG A 123 15.13 4.59 -3.42
N VAL A 124 16.20 5.36 -3.36
CA VAL A 124 16.79 5.81 -2.10
C VAL A 124 16.47 7.28 -1.90
N MET A 125 15.94 7.61 -0.73
CA MET A 125 15.63 8.96 -0.28
C MET A 125 16.23 9.15 1.12
N ASP A 126 17.20 10.05 1.26
CA ASP A 126 17.97 10.24 2.51
C ASP A 126 17.10 10.34 3.76
N VAL A 127 15.93 11.00 3.65
CA VAL A 127 14.96 11.11 4.74
C VAL A 127 13.57 10.82 4.21
N LEU A 128 12.94 9.78 4.74
CA LEU A 128 11.55 9.51 4.43
C LEU A 128 10.63 10.50 5.16
N PRO A 129 9.80 11.27 4.43
CA PRO A 129 8.99 12.32 5.01
C PRO A 129 7.91 11.74 5.91
N LYS A 130 7.68 12.39 7.06
CA LYS A 130 6.67 12.01 8.04
C LYS A 130 5.71 13.16 8.28
N LEU A 131 4.43 12.83 8.47
CA LEU A 131 3.41 13.76 8.95
C LEU A 131 3.73 14.19 10.38
N GLY A 132 3.13 15.29 10.85
CA GLY A 132 3.25 15.73 12.25
C GLY A 132 2.78 14.70 13.30
N THR A 133 2.11 13.63 12.87
CA THR A 133 1.71 12.47 13.68
C THR A 133 2.78 11.36 13.76
N GLY A 134 3.92 11.52 13.07
CA GLY A 134 4.99 10.52 12.96
C GLY A 134 4.75 9.44 11.90
N LYS A 135 3.59 9.42 11.24
CA LYS A 135 3.30 8.48 10.15
C LYS A 135 3.96 8.91 8.84
N MET A 136 4.30 7.94 8.00
CA MET A 136 4.85 8.16 6.66
C MET A 136 3.97 9.11 5.82
N HIS A 137 4.58 10.07 5.14
CA HIS A 137 3.91 11.04 4.25
C HIS A 137 3.95 10.55 2.80
N HIS A 138 3.13 9.54 2.48
CA HIS A 138 3.15 8.86 1.16
C HIS A 138 2.98 9.77 -0.06
N ARG A 139 2.30 10.91 0.09
CA ARG A 139 2.17 11.88 -1.01
C ARG A 139 3.51 12.51 -1.38
N GLU A 140 4.36 12.83 -0.40
CA GLU A 140 5.67 13.43 -0.68
C GLU A 140 6.63 12.38 -1.24
N VAL A 141 6.52 11.13 -0.75
CA VAL A 141 7.24 9.99 -1.33
C VAL A 141 6.86 9.78 -2.80
N LEU A 142 5.57 9.88 -3.14
CA LEU A 142 5.12 9.77 -4.52
C LEU A 142 5.66 10.92 -5.39
N GLU A 143 5.58 12.16 -4.90
CA GLU A 143 6.12 13.34 -5.59
C GLU A 143 7.63 13.19 -5.85
N PHE A 144 8.40 12.66 -4.88
CA PHE A 144 9.82 12.32 -5.05
C PHE A 144 10.01 11.31 -6.19
N VAL A 145 9.21 10.24 -6.22
CA VAL A 145 9.27 9.21 -7.26
C VAL A 145 8.88 9.77 -8.64
N GLU A 146 7.87 10.63 -8.73
CA GLU A 146 7.47 11.24 -10.01
C GLU A 146 8.52 12.24 -10.53
N SER A 147 9.21 12.95 -9.63
CA SER A 147 10.23 13.96 -9.99
C SER A 147 11.59 13.38 -10.41
N SER A 148 11.87 12.13 -10.06
CA SER A 148 13.14 11.45 -10.33
C SER A 148 12.93 10.27 -11.29
N PRO A 149 12.50 10.48 -12.55
CA PRO A 149 12.24 9.35 -13.46
C PRO A 149 13.49 8.49 -13.67
N ASP A 150 13.26 7.19 -13.89
CA ASP A 150 14.28 6.12 -14.04
C ASP A 150 15.42 6.47 -15.01
#